data_AF-B8ZX05-F1
#
_entry.id   AF-B8ZX05-F1
#
_cell.length_a   1.000
_cell.length_b   1.000
_cell.length_c   1.000
_cell.angle_alpha   90.00
_cell.angle_beta   90.00
_cell.angle_gamma   90.00
#
_symmetry.space_group_name_H-M   'P 1'
#
loop_
_entity.id
_entity.type
_entity.pdbx_description
1 polymer ?
#
loop_
_entity_poly.entity_id
_entity_poly.type
_entity_poly.pdbx_seq_one_letter_code
_entity_poly.pdbx_strand_id
1 'polypeptide(L)'
;MLQDIATLTAGTVISEEIGLELEKATLEDLGQAKRVVINKDTTIIIDGVGDEATIQGRVAQIRQQIEEATSDYDREKLQERVAKLAGGVAVIKVGAATEVEMKEKKARVEDALHATRAAVEEGVVAGGGVALIRVAGKIAALKGDNEDQNVGIKVALRAMEAPLRQIVVNAGEEASVIANQVKAGEGSYGYNAYSEEYGDMIAMGILDPTKVTRSALQYAASVAGLMITTECMVTDLPKADAPDLGAAAAWVAWVAYAQYSDL
;
A
#
# COMPACT_ATOMS: atom_id res chain seq x y z
N MET A 1 5.03 3.82 -26.36
CA MET A 1 5.51 3.50 -24.99
C MET A 1 6.84 2.76 -25.01
N LEU A 2 7.00 1.61 -25.69
CA LEU A 2 8.29 0.90 -25.73
C LEU A 2 9.46 1.77 -26.23
N GLN A 3 9.22 2.57 -27.27
CA GLN A 3 10.21 3.53 -27.76
C GLN A 3 10.63 4.59 -26.71
N ASP A 4 9.72 4.95 -25.80
CA ASP A 4 10.00 5.94 -24.76
C ASP A 4 10.96 5.34 -23.71
N ILE A 5 10.76 4.07 -23.37
CA ILE A 5 11.64 3.31 -22.47
C ILE A 5 13.00 3.11 -23.14
N ALA A 6 13.02 2.70 -24.40
CA ALA A 6 14.23 2.50 -25.18
C ALA A 6 15.07 3.79 -25.27
N THR A 7 14.42 4.93 -25.51
CA THR A 7 15.08 6.25 -25.51
C THR A 7 15.68 6.59 -24.15
N LEU A 8 14.97 6.27 -23.06
CA LEU A 8 15.44 6.52 -21.69
C LEU A 8 16.62 5.62 -21.28
N THR A 9 16.68 4.39 -21.77
CA THR A 9 17.71 3.41 -21.41
C THR A 9 18.82 3.26 -22.46
N ALA A 10 18.79 4.05 -23.54
CA ALA A 10 19.67 3.91 -24.71
C ALA A 10 19.60 2.52 -25.38
N GLY A 11 18.42 1.89 -25.37
CA GLY A 11 18.18 0.62 -26.08
C GLY A 11 17.52 0.82 -27.44
N THR A 12 17.51 -0.23 -28.24
CA THR A 12 16.79 -0.31 -29.52
C THR A 12 15.56 -1.19 -29.35
N VAL A 13 14.39 -0.74 -29.83
CA VAL A 13 13.19 -1.57 -29.81
C VAL A 13 13.31 -2.65 -30.89
N ILE A 14 13.41 -3.91 -30.47
CA ILE A 14 13.40 -5.06 -31.36
C ILE A 14 11.95 -5.36 -31.73
N SER A 15 11.60 -5.21 -33.00
CA SER A 15 10.28 -5.47 -33.56
C SER A 15 10.41 -6.07 -34.96
N GLU A 16 9.55 -7.04 -35.28
CA GLU A 16 9.47 -7.65 -36.61
C GLU A 16 9.13 -6.63 -37.71
N GLU A 17 8.39 -5.57 -37.37
CA GLU A 17 8.04 -4.47 -38.29
C GLU A 17 9.27 -3.71 -38.81
N ILE A 18 10.36 -3.69 -38.03
CA ILE A 18 11.62 -3.01 -38.35
C ILE A 18 12.62 -4.02 -38.96
N GLY A 19 12.23 -5.30 -39.08
CA GLY A 19 13.07 -6.36 -39.62
C GLY A 19 14.17 -6.83 -38.65
N LEU A 20 14.03 -6.56 -37.36
CA LEU A 20 14.96 -7.00 -36.31
C LEU A 20 14.44 -8.29 -35.66
N GLU A 21 15.31 -9.29 -35.60
CA GLU A 21 15.03 -10.59 -34.98
C GLU A 21 15.79 -10.71 -33.66
N LEU A 22 15.16 -11.34 -32.65
CA LEU A 22 15.77 -11.58 -31.33
C LEU A 22 17.12 -12.33 -31.42
N GLU A 23 17.28 -13.19 -32.42
CA GLU A 23 18.49 -13.98 -32.65
C GLU A 23 19.71 -13.14 -33.07
N LYS A 24 19.46 -11.97 -33.67
CA LYS A 24 20.50 -11.05 -34.15
C LYS A 24 20.78 -9.90 -33.16
N ALA A 25 20.08 -9.89 -32.02
CA ALA A 25 20.21 -8.84 -31.02
C ALA A 25 21.64 -8.78 -30.45
N THR A 26 22.22 -7.58 -30.44
CA THR A 26 23.54 -7.33 -29.87
C THR A 26 23.42 -6.73 -28.47
N LEU A 27 24.54 -6.68 -27.73
CA LEU A 27 24.58 -6.01 -26.42
C LEU A 27 24.29 -4.51 -26.51
N GLU A 28 24.53 -3.88 -27.67
CA GLU A 28 24.25 -2.46 -27.92
C GLU A 28 22.75 -2.19 -28.11
N ASP A 29 21.97 -3.21 -28.51
CA ASP A 29 20.51 -3.09 -28.63
C ASP A 29 19.81 -3.11 -27.25
N LEU A 30 20.50 -3.61 -26.23
CA LEU A 30 19.96 -3.74 -24.88
C LEU A 30 20.13 -2.43 -24.09
N GLY A 31 19.01 -1.87 -23.65
CA GLY A 31 19.03 -0.67 -22.81
C GLY A 31 19.62 -0.94 -21.43
N GLN A 32 20.30 0.07 -20.87
CA GLN A 32 20.94 0.02 -19.55
C GLN A 32 20.32 1.03 -18.58
N ALA A 33 20.25 0.64 -17.31
CA ALA A 33 19.82 1.49 -16.21
C ALA A 33 20.56 1.10 -14.93
N LYS A 34 20.74 2.05 -14.02
CA LYS A 34 21.49 1.83 -12.77
C LYS A 34 20.75 0.93 -11.79
N ARG A 35 19.42 1.07 -11.70
CA ARG A 35 18.59 0.27 -10.82
C ARG A 35 17.18 0.16 -11.37
N VAL A 36 16.63 -1.04 -11.30
CA VAL A 36 15.23 -1.31 -11.63
C VAL A 36 14.56 -1.92 -10.41
N VAL A 37 13.39 -1.42 -10.04
CA VAL A 37 12.57 -1.94 -8.93
C VAL A 37 11.23 -2.37 -9.49
N ILE A 38 10.87 -3.63 -9.24
CA ILE A 38 9.65 -4.26 -9.75
C ILE A 38 8.82 -4.71 -8.55
N ASN A 39 7.60 -4.20 -8.46
CA ASN A 39 6.57 -4.63 -7.52
C ASN A 39 5.44 -5.33 -8.29
N LYS A 40 4.43 -5.85 -7.57
CA LYS A 40 3.26 -6.53 -8.17
C LYS A 40 2.58 -5.70 -9.27
N ASP A 41 2.40 -4.40 -9.02
CA ASP A 41 1.60 -3.52 -9.89
C ASP A 41 2.42 -2.42 -10.57
N THR A 42 3.71 -2.27 -10.23
CA THR A 42 4.53 -1.14 -10.70
C THR A 42 5.97 -1.52 -11.03
N THR A 43 6.49 -1.00 -12.15
CA THR A 43 7.90 -1.10 -12.55
C THR A 43 8.53 0.29 -12.60
N ILE A 44 9.64 0.48 -11.88
CA ILE A 44 10.36 1.76 -11.78
C ILE A 44 11.79 1.57 -12.30
N ILE A 45 12.14 2.30 -13.36
CA ILE A 45 13.49 2.34 -13.93
C ILE A 45 14.16 3.62 -13.44
N ILE A 46 15.30 3.48 -12.78
CA ILE A 46 16.02 4.59 -12.13
C ILE A 46 17.35 4.79 -12.86
N ASP A 47 17.59 6.04 -13.29
CA ASP A 47 18.88 6.49 -13.84
C ASP A 47 19.27 5.66 -15.09
N GLY A 48 18.53 5.87 -16.18
CA GLY A 48 18.79 5.26 -17.49
C GLY A 48 19.93 5.95 -18.23
N VAL A 49 20.65 5.21 -19.07
CA VAL A 49 21.88 5.70 -19.77
C VAL A 49 21.55 6.49 -21.06
N GLY A 50 20.26 6.82 -21.29
CA GLY A 50 19.82 7.63 -22.42
C GLY A 50 20.42 9.03 -22.44
N ASP A 51 20.82 9.50 -23.62
CA ASP A 51 21.33 10.85 -23.81
C ASP A 51 20.22 11.90 -23.62
N GLU A 52 20.53 12.98 -22.90
CA GLU A 52 19.58 14.03 -22.54
C GLU A 52 18.99 14.70 -23.78
N ALA A 53 19.80 14.90 -24.83
CA ALA A 53 19.33 15.47 -26.09
C ALA A 53 18.26 14.59 -26.76
N THR A 54 18.44 13.26 -26.70
CA THR A 54 17.49 12.30 -27.28
C THR A 54 16.18 12.26 -26.47
N ILE A 55 16.27 12.32 -25.14
CA ILE A 55 15.10 12.37 -24.25
C ILE A 55 14.32 13.68 -24.46
N GLN A 56 15.00 14.83 -24.52
CA GLN A 56 14.36 16.13 -24.78
C GLN A 56 13.73 16.19 -26.17
N GLY A 57 14.41 15.65 -27.19
CA GLY A 57 13.87 15.48 -28.53
C GLY A 57 12.58 14.64 -28.52
N ARG A 58 12.56 13.56 -27.75
CA ARG A 58 11.36 12.72 -27.59
C ARG A 58 10.22 13.45 -26.88
N VAL A 59 10.51 14.21 -25.83
CA VAL A 59 9.52 15.04 -25.13
C VAL A 59 8.92 16.09 -26.08
N ALA A 60 9.75 16.75 -26.89
CA ALA A 60 9.28 17.72 -27.88
C ALA A 60 8.36 17.09 -28.93
N GLN A 61 8.72 15.91 -29.46
CA GLN A 61 7.87 15.16 -30.39
C GLN A 61 6.49 14.86 -29.80
N ILE A 62 6.43 14.38 -28.55
CA ILE A 62 5.16 14.04 -27.91
C ILE A 62 4.34 15.31 -27.61
N ARG A 63 4.97 16.44 -27.27
CA ARG A 63 4.28 17.73 -27.12
C ARG A 63 3.64 18.21 -28.42
N GLN A 64 4.33 18.06 -29.55
CA GLN A 64 3.74 18.38 -30.85
C GLN A 64 2.55 17.45 -31.16
N GLN A 65 2.67 16.15 -30.87
CA GLN A 65 1.56 15.19 -31.04
C GLN A 65 0.33 15.53 -30.18
N ILE A 66 0.52 16.17 -29.02
CA ILE A 66 -0.58 16.64 -28.16
C ILE A 66 -1.36 17.78 -28.84
N GLU A 67 -0.68 18.69 -29.53
CA GLU A 67 -1.32 19.80 -30.25
C GLU A 67 -2.08 19.33 -31.49
N GLU A 68 -1.53 18.32 -32.18
CA GLU A 68 -2.15 17.70 -33.35
C GLU A 68 -3.28 16.71 -33.00
N ALA A 69 -3.36 16.26 -31.74
CA ALA A 69 -4.37 15.31 -31.28
C ALA A 69 -5.77 15.92 -31.26
N THR A 70 -6.68 15.28 -32.02
CA THR A 70 -8.10 15.66 -32.12
C THR A 70 -8.98 14.98 -31.08
N SER A 71 -8.47 13.92 -30.43
CA SER A 71 -9.17 13.16 -29.39
C SER A 71 -8.67 13.55 -28.00
N ASP A 72 -9.59 13.81 -27.08
CA ASP A 72 -9.26 14.11 -25.68
C ASP A 72 -8.60 12.91 -24.99
N TYR A 73 -8.98 11.68 -25.36
CA TYR A 73 -8.35 10.46 -24.87
C TYR A 73 -6.86 10.39 -25.25
N ASP A 74 -6.54 10.71 -26.51
CA ASP A 74 -5.15 10.69 -26.99
C ASP A 74 -4.33 11.79 -26.32
N ARG A 75 -4.94 12.97 -26.11
CA ARG A 75 -4.32 14.09 -25.40
C ARG A 75 -3.93 13.70 -23.97
N GLU A 76 -4.84 13.07 -23.23
CA GLU A 76 -4.60 12.60 -21.86
C GLU A 76 -3.48 11.55 -21.82
N LYS A 77 -3.52 10.56 -22.72
CA LYS A 77 -2.50 9.50 -22.78
C LYS A 77 -1.11 10.02 -23.16
N LEU A 78 -1.03 11.00 -24.06
CA LEU A 78 0.24 11.64 -24.42
C LEU A 78 0.77 12.51 -23.26
N GLN A 79 -0.11 13.20 -22.54
CA GLN A 79 0.27 13.96 -21.34
C GLN A 79 0.84 13.05 -20.24
N GLU A 80 0.22 11.89 -19.97
CA GLU A 80 0.77 10.91 -19.03
C GLU A 80 2.19 10.47 -19.40
N ARG A 81 2.45 10.27 -20.70
CA ARG A 81 3.77 9.88 -21.21
C ARG A 81 4.80 10.99 -21.05
N VAL A 82 4.45 12.23 -21.40
CA VAL A 82 5.33 13.40 -21.21
C VAL A 82 5.64 13.59 -19.73
N ALA A 83 4.65 13.47 -18.85
CA ALA A 83 4.84 13.60 -17.42
C ALA A 83 5.86 12.59 -16.88
N LYS A 84 5.83 11.33 -17.34
CA LYS A 84 6.79 10.30 -16.95
C LYS A 84 8.20 10.55 -17.49
N LEU A 85 8.33 11.00 -18.73
CA LEU A 85 9.64 11.28 -19.35
C LEU A 85 10.28 12.57 -18.81
N ALA A 86 9.51 13.63 -18.65
CA ALA A 86 10.02 14.92 -18.18
C ALA A 86 10.14 15.00 -16.65
N GLY A 87 9.29 14.28 -15.90
CA GLY A 87 9.29 14.29 -14.43
C GLY A 87 10.46 13.52 -13.82
N GLY A 88 11.00 12.53 -14.52
CA GLY A 88 12.12 11.72 -14.06
C GLY A 88 11.85 10.95 -12.77
N VAL A 89 12.91 10.52 -12.08
CA VAL A 89 12.82 9.79 -10.81
C VAL A 89 13.73 10.43 -9.77
N ALA A 90 13.14 10.93 -8.68
CA ALA A 90 13.90 11.43 -7.53
C ALA A 90 14.36 10.27 -6.63
N VAL A 91 15.65 10.23 -6.30
CA VAL A 91 16.25 9.21 -5.43
C VAL A 91 16.67 9.83 -4.11
N ILE A 92 16.09 9.36 -3.00
CA ILE A 92 16.43 9.79 -1.65
C ILE A 92 17.38 8.77 -1.03
N LYS A 93 18.59 9.22 -0.64
CA LYS A 93 19.59 8.38 0.05
C LYS A 93 19.55 8.66 1.55
N VAL A 94 19.18 7.65 2.33
CA VAL A 94 19.09 7.76 3.80
C VAL A 94 20.40 7.27 4.42
N GLY A 95 21.05 8.13 5.20
CA GLY A 95 22.25 7.81 5.99
C GLY A 95 21.97 7.65 7.48
N ALA A 96 22.72 6.74 8.13
CA ALA A 96 22.71 6.52 9.57
C ALA A 96 24.10 6.05 10.06
N ALA A 97 24.31 6.04 11.38
CA ALA A 97 25.60 5.66 11.97
C ALA A 97 25.83 4.15 11.98
N THR A 98 24.77 3.35 12.13
CA THR A 98 24.81 1.88 12.06
C THR A 98 23.91 1.32 10.96
N GLU A 99 24.17 0.09 10.52
CA GLU A 99 23.34 -0.57 9.50
C GLU A 99 21.90 -0.80 9.98
N VAL A 100 21.72 -1.12 11.26
CA VAL A 100 20.40 -1.34 11.86
C VAL A 100 19.58 -0.05 11.86
N GLU A 101 20.17 1.05 12.30
CA GLU A 101 19.53 2.38 12.24
C GLU A 101 19.26 2.82 10.80
N MET A 102 20.14 2.49 9.85
CA MET A 102 19.93 2.81 8.44
C MET A 102 18.66 2.14 7.92
N LYS A 103 18.46 0.85 8.24
CA LYS A 103 17.27 0.09 7.83
C LYS A 103 16.00 0.64 8.47
N GLU A 104 16.04 0.96 9.76
CA GLU A 104 14.90 1.54 10.48
C GLU A 104 14.53 2.92 9.91
N LYS A 105 15.52 3.81 9.79
CA LYS A 105 15.29 5.17 9.28
C LYS A 105 14.83 5.16 7.82
N LYS A 106 15.36 4.23 7.02
CA LYS A 106 14.89 4.02 5.64
C LYS A 106 13.42 3.60 5.63
N ALA A 107 13.02 2.62 6.43
CA ALA A 107 11.62 2.20 6.52
C ALA A 107 10.71 3.36 6.94
N ARG A 108 11.13 4.15 7.94
CA ARG A 108 10.40 5.34 8.38
C ARG A 108 10.23 6.40 7.29
N VAL A 109 11.25 6.60 6.46
CA VAL A 109 11.18 7.52 5.31
C VAL A 109 10.27 6.98 4.21
N GLU A 110 10.28 5.67 3.95
CA GLU A 110 9.37 5.03 3.01
C GLU A 110 7.91 5.18 3.47
N ASP A 111 7.63 4.97 4.76
CA ASP A 111 6.30 5.18 5.34
C ASP A 111 5.85 6.64 5.24
N ALA A 112 6.73 7.59 5.60
CA ALA A 112 6.45 9.02 5.49
C ALA A 112 6.17 9.46 4.05
N LEU A 113 6.89 8.90 3.08
CA LEU A 113 6.67 9.17 1.66
C LEU A 113 5.28 8.71 1.21
N HIS A 114 4.88 7.49 1.58
CA HIS A 114 3.56 6.96 1.23
C HIS A 114 2.43 7.75 1.92
N ALA A 115 2.59 8.09 3.20
CA ALA A 115 1.62 8.90 3.93
C ALA A 115 1.45 10.30 3.31
N THR A 116 2.55 10.95 2.95
CA THR A 116 2.52 12.28 2.32
C THR A 116 1.89 12.23 0.93
N ARG A 117 2.18 11.20 0.13
CA ARG A 117 1.51 11.01 -1.17
C ARG A 117 0.00 10.83 -1.01
N ALA A 118 -0.42 9.99 -0.06
CA ALA A 118 -1.84 9.79 0.25
C ALA A 118 -2.52 11.08 0.72
N ALA A 119 -1.81 11.92 1.49
CA ALA A 119 -2.31 13.21 1.96
C ALA A 119 -2.44 14.24 0.83
N VAL A 120 -1.52 14.24 -0.14
CA VAL A 120 -1.59 15.13 -1.31
C VAL A 120 -2.74 14.74 -2.25
N GLU A 121 -3.02 13.43 -2.39
CA GLU A 121 -4.06 12.93 -3.29
C GLU A 121 -5.49 13.21 -2.79
N GLU A 122 -5.81 12.91 -1.53
CA GLU A 122 -7.17 13.01 -0.98
C GLU A 122 -7.31 14.02 0.18
N GLY A 123 -6.27 14.79 0.47
CA GLY A 123 -6.22 15.72 1.58
C GLY A 123 -5.95 15.05 2.94
N VAL A 124 -6.15 15.84 4.00
CA VAL A 124 -5.91 15.44 5.39
C VAL A 124 -7.13 15.68 6.27
N VAL A 125 -7.26 14.88 7.33
CA VAL A 125 -8.29 15.00 8.36
C VAL A 125 -7.66 15.01 9.75
N ALA A 126 -8.43 15.43 10.76
CA ALA A 126 -8.01 15.38 12.16
C ALA A 126 -7.72 13.93 12.59
N GLY A 127 -6.47 13.68 12.99
CA GLY A 127 -6.00 12.35 13.35
C GLY A 127 -6.48 11.88 14.73
N GLY A 128 -5.84 10.83 15.25
CA GLY A 128 -6.16 10.29 16.58
C GLY A 128 -7.56 9.67 16.68
N GLY A 129 -8.14 9.26 15.54
CA GLY A 129 -9.50 8.71 15.47
C GLY A 129 -10.62 9.76 15.59
N VAL A 130 -10.29 11.06 15.70
CA VAL A 130 -11.28 12.14 15.83
C VAL A 130 -12.15 12.26 14.59
N ALA A 131 -11.57 12.14 13.40
CA ALA A 131 -12.33 12.17 12.14
C ALA A 131 -13.50 11.16 12.14
N LEU A 132 -13.27 9.92 12.60
CA LEU A 132 -14.31 8.89 12.65
C LEU A 132 -15.41 9.20 13.66
N ILE A 133 -15.06 9.76 14.82
CA ILE A 133 -16.04 10.26 15.81
C ILE A 133 -16.93 11.34 15.19
N ARG A 134 -16.34 12.29 14.45
CA ARG A 134 -17.08 13.37 13.79
C ARG A 134 -18.01 12.85 12.71
N VAL A 135 -17.54 11.90 11.91
CA VAL A 135 -18.38 11.23 10.90
C VAL A 135 -19.54 10.51 11.58
N ALA A 136 -19.28 9.69 12.61
CA ALA A 136 -20.31 8.97 13.35
C ALA A 136 -21.38 9.91 13.92
N GLY A 137 -20.99 11.06 14.47
CA GLY A 137 -21.91 12.08 14.97
C GLY A 137 -22.84 12.65 13.87
N LYS A 138 -22.33 12.83 12.65
CA LYS A 138 -23.12 13.36 11.52
C LYS A 138 -24.13 12.36 10.96
N ILE A 139 -23.81 11.07 11.01
CA ILE A 139 -24.67 10.00 10.46
C ILE A 139 -25.43 9.23 11.55
N ALA A 140 -25.45 9.72 12.79
CA ALA A 140 -26.14 9.06 13.91
C ALA A 140 -27.66 8.90 13.70
N ALA A 141 -28.28 9.77 12.88
CA ALA A 141 -29.70 9.74 12.56
C ALA A 141 -30.05 8.90 11.32
N LEU A 142 -29.07 8.24 10.69
CA LEU A 142 -29.28 7.40 9.51
C LEU A 142 -30.19 6.21 9.87
N LYS A 143 -31.17 5.93 9.01
CA LYS A 143 -32.10 4.81 9.16
C LYS A 143 -32.04 3.93 7.92
N GLY A 144 -32.10 2.62 8.13
CA GLY A 144 -32.28 1.63 7.06
C GLY A 144 -33.75 1.36 6.79
N ASP A 145 -33.99 0.43 5.86
CA ASP A 145 -35.33 0.00 5.43
C ASP A 145 -36.04 -0.86 6.48
N ASN A 146 -35.27 -1.54 7.35
CA ASN A 146 -35.77 -2.42 8.39
C ASN A 146 -34.91 -2.33 9.67
N GLU A 147 -35.36 -2.98 10.75
CA GLU A 147 -34.66 -2.89 12.04
C GLU A 147 -33.30 -3.60 12.04
N ASP A 148 -33.11 -4.67 11.25
CA ASP A 148 -31.82 -5.36 11.15
C ASP A 148 -30.76 -4.44 10.52
N GLN A 149 -31.12 -3.69 9.49
CA GLN A 149 -30.26 -2.65 8.91
C GLN A 149 -29.97 -1.54 9.94
N ASN A 150 -30.95 -1.13 10.76
CA ASN A 150 -30.72 -0.16 11.84
C ASN A 150 -29.72 -0.67 12.87
N VAL A 151 -29.77 -1.96 13.22
CA VAL A 151 -28.77 -2.59 14.09
C VAL A 151 -27.39 -2.56 13.43
N GLY A 152 -27.29 -2.91 12.14
CA GLY A 152 -26.04 -2.84 11.37
C GLY A 152 -25.42 -1.43 11.36
N ILE A 153 -26.24 -0.39 11.16
CA ILE A 153 -25.80 1.02 11.25
C ILE A 153 -25.24 1.31 12.65
N LYS A 154 -25.96 0.94 13.72
CA LYS A 154 -25.50 1.15 15.11
C LYS A 154 -24.18 0.44 15.41
N VAL A 155 -23.96 -0.76 14.84
CA VAL A 155 -22.69 -1.50 14.98
C VAL A 155 -21.55 -0.72 14.32
N ALA A 156 -21.73 -0.24 13.10
CA ALA A 156 -20.73 0.55 12.40
C ALA A 156 -20.41 1.87 13.14
N LEU A 157 -21.43 2.58 13.62
CA LEU A 157 -21.26 3.81 14.41
C LEU A 157 -20.46 3.57 15.68
N ARG A 158 -20.73 2.48 16.39
CA ARG A 158 -19.96 2.10 17.59
C ARG A 158 -18.51 1.74 17.24
N ALA A 159 -18.29 1.03 16.13
CA ALA A 159 -16.96 0.64 15.67
C ALA A 159 -16.10 1.85 15.27
N MET A 160 -16.70 2.93 14.75
CA MET A 160 -15.99 4.18 14.44
C MET A 160 -15.38 4.85 15.68
N GLU A 161 -15.85 4.55 16.89
CA GLU A 161 -15.25 5.06 18.12
C GLU A 161 -14.06 4.22 18.62
N ALA A 162 -13.93 2.99 18.13
CA ALA A 162 -12.94 2.04 18.61
C ALA A 162 -11.49 2.54 18.44
N PRO A 163 -11.09 3.18 17.32
CA PRO A 163 -9.72 3.65 17.15
C PRO A 163 -9.29 4.67 18.22
N LEU A 164 -10.13 5.68 18.48
CA LEU A 164 -9.83 6.68 19.52
C LEU A 164 -9.77 6.02 20.90
N ARG A 165 -10.74 5.17 21.23
CA ARG A 165 -10.76 4.45 22.51
C ARG A 165 -9.51 3.60 22.69
N GLN A 166 -9.07 2.89 21.66
CA GLN A 166 -7.87 2.05 21.74
C GLN A 166 -6.61 2.88 21.97
N ILE A 167 -6.47 4.03 21.29
CA ILE A 167 -5.34 4.95 21.51
C ILE A 167 -5.30 5.41 22.97
N VAL A 168 -6.45 5.78 23.52
CA VAL A 168 -6.57 6.25 24.91
C VAL A 168 -6.27 5.14 25.91
N VAL A 169 -6.78 3.93 25.71
CA VAL A 169 -6.49 2.77 26.57
C VAL A 169 -4.99 2.44 26.54
N ASN A 170 -4.34 2.53 25.38
CA ASN A 170 -2.90 2.29 25.27
C ASN A 170 -2.07 3.37 25.99
N ALA A 171 -2.61 4.58 26.14
CA ALA A 171 -2.02 5.65 26.94
C ALA A 171 -2.27 5.49 28.45
N GLY A 172 -3.12 4.53 28.88
CA GLY A 172 -3.43 4.28 30.29
C GLY A 172 -4.59 5.11 30.85
N GLU A 173 -5.32 5.80 29.98
CA GLU A 173 -6.38 6.75 30.34
C GLU A 173 -7.79 6.17 30.18
N GLU A 174 -8.79 6.80 30.79
CA GLU A 174 -10.19 6.34 30.73
C GLU A 174 -10.86 6.71 29.40
N ALA A 175 -10.90 5.75 28.48
CA ALA A 175 -11.44 5.91 27.13
C ALA A 175 -12.88 6.44 27.08
N SER A 176 -13.72 6.11 28.07
CA SER A 176 -15.11 6.56 28.11
C SER A 176 -15.23 8.07 28.33
N VAL A 177 -14.40 8.63 29.20
CA VAL A 177 -14.38 10.06 29.53
C VAL A 177 -13.89 10.85 28.32
N ILE A 178 -12.75 10.44 27.76
CA ILE A 178 -12.14 11.13 26.62
C ILE A 178 -13.02 11.04 25.37
N ALA A 179 -13.59 9.86 25.06
CA ALA A 179 -14.48 9.72 23.91
C ALA A 179 -15.72 10.62 24.02
N ASN A 180 -16.31 10.74 25.21
CA ASN A 180 -17.46 11.61 25.44
C ASN A 180 -17.10 13.09 25.30
N GLN A 181 -15.95 13.50 25.83
CA GLN A 181 -15.49 14.89 25.73
C GLN A 181 -15.13 15.28 24.29
N VAL A 182 -14.48 14.37 23.55
CA VAL A 182 -14.22 14.58 22.13
C VAL A 182 -15.54 14.67 21.36
N LYS A 183 -16.52 13.79 21.59
CA LYS A 183 -17.84 13.88 20.95
C LYS A 183 -18.57 15.20 21.20
N ALA A 184 -18.46 15.75 22.42
CA ALA A 184 -19.10 17.01 22.78
C ALA A 184 -18.44 18.24 22.12
N GLY A 185 -17.17 18.12 21.71
CA GLY A 185 -16.47 19.16 20.96
C GLY A 185 -16.83 19.17 19.47
N GLU A 186 -16.38 20.22 18.78
CA GLU A 186 -16.67 20.46 17.37
C GLU A 186 -15.40 20.51 16.50
N GLY A 187 -15.58 20.36 15.18
CA GLY A 187 -14.49 20.47 14.21
C GLY A 187 -13.32 19.52 14.50
N SER A 188 -12.11 20.05 14.53
CA SER A 188 -10.86 19.35 14.78
C SER A 188 -10.50 19.24 16.27
N TYR A 189 -11.38 19.64 17.19
CA TYR A 189 -11.16 19.45 18.62
C TYR A 189 -11.02 17.96 18.94
N GLY A 190 -9.95 17.58 19.64
CA GLY A 190 -9.61 16.19 19.93
C GLY A 190 -8.75 16.07 21.18
N TYR A 191 -8.20 14.87 21.36
CA TYR A 191 -7.32 14.53 22.47
C TYR A 191 -5.98 14.04 21.92
N ASN A 192 -4.90 14.71 22.33
CA ASN A 192 -3.54 14.30 22.00
C ASN A 192 -3.02 13.33 23.06
N ALA A 193 -2.96 12.04 22.73
CA ALA A 193 -2.47 11.02 23.65
C ALA A 193 -0.96 11.07 23.92
N TYR A 194 -0.19 11.87 23.17
CA TYR A 194 1.24 12.05 23.44
C TYR A 194 1.51 13.08 24.55
N SER A 195 0.74 14.17 24.57
CA SER A 195 0.85 15.23 25.59
C SER A 195 -0.24 15.19 26.65
N GLU A 196 -1.23 14.30 26.50
CA GLU A 196 -2.41 14.17 27.38
C GLU A 196 -3.28 15.43 27.46
N GLU A 197 -3.27 16.24 26.40
CA GLU A 197 -4.01 17.51 26.33
C GLU A 197 -5.11 17.48 25.27
N TYR A 198 -6.18 18.22 25.55
CA TYR A 198 -7.23 18.49 24.56
C TYR A 198 -6.90 19.73 23.74
N GLY A 199 -7.29 19.73 22.47
CA GLY A 199 -7.21 20.91 21.63
C GLY A 199 -7.43 20.61 20.16
N ASP A 200 -7.00 21.51 19.29
CA ASP A 200 -7.14 21.35 17.85
C ASP A 200 -6.06 20.40 17.30
N MET A 201 -6.49 19.22 16.87
CA MET A 201 -5.60 18.17 16.34
C MET A 201 -4.80 18.64 15.12
N ILE A 202 -5.39 19.50 14.29
CA ILE A 202 -4.71 20.04 13.09
C ILE A 202 -3.62 21.02 13.53
N ALA A 203 -3.93 21.91 14.46
CA ALA A 203 -2.95 22.87 15.00
C ALA A 203 -1.82 22.15 15.76
N MET A 204 -2.11 21.02 16.41
CA MET A 204 -1.14 20.16 17.09
C MET A 204 -0.30 19.30 16.12
N GLY A 205 -0.58 19.34 14.81
CA GLY A 205 0.14 18.54 13.81
C GLY A 205 -0.24 17.06 13.77
N ILE A 206 -1.35 16.67 14.40
CA ILE A 206 -1.86 15.29 14.41
C ILE A 206 -2.86 15.14 13.27
N LEU A 207 -2.32 14.76 12.12
CA LEU A 207 -3.03 14.70 10.85
C LEU A 207 -2.98 13.28 10.30
N ASP A 208 -4.13 12.78 9.87
CA ASP A 208 -4.23 11.52 9.15
C ASP A 208 -4.59 11.82 7.68
N PRO A 209 -3.96 11.17 6.69
CA PRO A 209 -4.39 11.28 5.30
C PRO A 209 -5.83 10.74 5.13
N THR A 210 -6.70 11.49 4.46
CA THR A 210 -8.11 11.09 4.25
C THR A 210 -8.22 9.69 3.63
N LYS A 211 -7.35 9.40 2.65
CA LYS A 211 -7.26 8.11 1.97
C LYS A 211 -7.03 6.95 2.93
N VAL A 212 -6.22 7.15 3.97
CA VAL A 212 -5.90 6.12 4.97
C VAL A 212 -7.14 5.83 5.82
N THR A 213 -7.77 6.87 6.39
CA THR A 213 -8.96 6.70 7.23
C THR A 213 -10.12 6.07 6.45
N ARG A 214 -10.36 6.53 5.22
CA ARG A 214 -11.40 5.99 4.33
C ARG A 214 -11.14 4.54 3.97
N SER A 215 -9.93 4.23 3.51
CA SER A 215 -9.58 2.87 3.07
C SER A 215 -9.61 1.89 4.24
N ALA A 216 -9.12 2.30 5.42
CA ALA A 216 -9.18 1.47 6.63
C ALA A 216 -10.63 1.08 6.99
N LEU A 217 -11.55 2.06 7.00
CA LEU A 217 -12.96 1.80 7.28
C LEU A 217 -13.59 0.89 6.21
N GLN A 218 -13.32 1.13 4.93
CA GLN A 218 -13.89 0.34 3.83
C GLN A 218 -13.39 -1.11 3.83
N TYR A 219 -12.09 -1.33 4.01
CA TYR A 219 -11.53 -2.69 4.07
C TYR A 219 -12.01 -3.44 5.31
N ALA A 220 -12.07 -2.78 6.47
CA ALA A 220 -12.61 -3.37 7.69
C ALA A 220 -14.09 -3.76 7.53
N ALA A 221 -14.92 -2.87 6.98
CA ALA A 221 -16.33 -3.16 6.71
C ALA A 221 -16.51 -4.28 5.68
N SER A 222 -15.67 -4.32 4.64
CA SER A 222 -15.71 -5.38 3.62
C SER A 222 -15.42 -6.76 4.21
N VAL A 223 -14.37 -6.90 5.02
CA VAL A 223 -14.03 -8.17 5.67
C VAL A 223 -15.08 -8.55 6.71
N ALA A 224 -15.54 -7.59 7.53
CA ALA A 224 -16.59 -7.84 8.51
C ALA A 224 -17.89 -8.32 7.85
N GLY A 225 -18.29 -7.70 6.73
CA GLY A 225 -19.46 -8.12 5.95
C GLY A 225 -19.35 -9.57 5.46
N LEU A 226 -18.21 -9.93 4.88
CA LEU A 226 -17.93 -11.31 4.45
C LEU A 226 -18.04 -12.29 5.62
N MET A 227 -17.40 -11.98 6.75
CA MET A 227 -17.43 -12.85 7.94
C MET A 227 -18.83 -13.00 8.53
N ILE A 228 -19.62 -11.93 8.62
CA ILE A 228 -21.00 -11.98 9.14
C ILE A 228 -21.89 -12.89 8.29
N THR A 229 -21.67 -12.93 6.97
CA THR A 229 -22.46 -13.75 6.05
C THR A 229 -21.87 -15.15 5.79
N THR A 230 -20.76 -15.50 6.43
CA THR A 230 -20.10 -16.79 6.23
C THR A 230 -20.76 -17.86 7.10
N GLU A 231 -21.53 -18.75 6.47
CA GLU A 231 -22.24 -19.85 7.16
C GLU A 231 -21.39 -21.12 7.32
N CYS A 232 -20.35 -21.30 6.51
CA CYS A 232 -19.52 -22.50 6.51
C CYS A 232 -18.06 -22.18 6.20
N MET A 233 -17.15 -22.82 6.94
CA MET A 233 -15.71 -22.79 6.70
C MET A 233 -15.19 -24.22 6.57
N VAL A 234 -14.43 -24.48 5.52
CA VAL A 234 -13.76 -25.77 5.29
C VAL A 234 -12.26 -25.56 5.46
N THR A 235 -11.62 -26.40 6.27
CA THR A 235 -10.18 -26.40 6.50
C THR A 235 -9.64 -27.81 6.39
N ASP A 236 -8.36 -27.93 6.05
CA ASP A 236 -7.63 -29.20 6.17
C ASP A 236 -7.64 -29.69 7.62
N LEU A 237 -7.58 -31.00 7.80
CA LEU A 237 -7.39 -31.61 9.12
C LEU A 237 -6.04 -31.16 9.71
N PRO A 238 -5.96 -30.95 11.04
CA PRO A 238 -4.69 -30.65 11.69
C PRO A 238 -3.70 -31.77 11.37
N LYS A 239 -2.53 -31.41 10.81
CA LYS A 239 -1.45 -32.37 10.63
C LYS A 239 -0.99 -32.80 12.02
N ALA A 240 -0.97 -34.10 12.25
CA ALA A 240 -0.28 -34.64 13.42
C ALA A 240 1.22 -34.46 13.17
N ASP A 241 1.81 -33.39 13.70
CA ASP A 241 3.25 -33.25 13.80
C ASP A 241 3.77 -34.25 14.85
N ALA A 242 3.77 -35.53 14.49
CA ALA A 242 4.72 -36.45 15.09
C ALA A 242 6.10 -36.03 14.53
N PRO A 243 7.10 -35.76 15.38
CA PRO A 243 8.46 -35.59 14.89
C PRO A 243 8.81 -36.80 14.05
N ASP A 244 9.25 -36.56 12.82
CA ASP A 244 9.62 -37.57 11.85
C ASP A 244 10.80 -38.40 12.37
N LEU A 245 10.48 -39.44 13.16
CA LEU A 245 11.38 -40.51 13.57
C LEU A 245 11.34 -41.67 12.56
N GLY A 246 10.83 -41.43 11.35
CA GLY A 246 10.64 -42.44 10.30
C GLY A 246 11.93 -42.85 9.58
N ALA A 247 13.03 -42.11 9.71
CA ALA A 247 14.33 -42.52 9.17
C ALA A 247 15.10 -43.50 10.09
N ALA A 248 14.67 -43.71 11.35
CA ALA A 248 15.31 -44.62 12.30
C ALA A 248 14.57 -45.96 12.47
N ALA A 249 13.29 -46.04 12.12
CA ALA A 249 12.48 -47.26 12.28
C ALA A 249 12.71 -48.32 11.17
N ALA A 250 13.22 -47.91 10.00
CA ALA A 250 13.48 -48.81 8.87
C ALA A 250 14.70 -49.74 9.08
N TRP A 251 15.61 -49.42 9.99
CA TRP A 251 16.78 -50.26 10.30
C TRP A 251 16.49 -51.33 11.36
N VAL A 252 15.55 -51.09 12.29
CA VAL A 252 15.24 -52.03 13.38
C VAL A 252 14.33 -53.18 12.90
N ALA A 253 13.46 -52.92 11.91
CA ALA A 253 12.56 -53.94 11.36
C ALA A 253 13.26 -55.00 10.50
N TRP A 254 14.40 -54.68 9.86
CA TRP A 254 15.12 -55.62 9.00
C TRP A 254 15.96 -56.63 9.78
N VAL A 255 16.47 -56.25 10.96
CA VAL A 255 17.25 -57.15 11.83
C VAL A 255 16.35 -58.18 12.53
N ALA A 256 15.12 -57.80 12.90
CA ALA A 256 14.18 -58.71 13.57
C ALA A 256 13.58 -59.78 12.63
N TYR A 257 13.46 -59.50 11.33
CA TYR A 257 12.87 -60.44 10.37
C TYR A 257 13.85 -61.53 9.89
N ALA A 258 15.16 -61.29 9.99
CA ALA A 258 16.20 -62.26 9.62
C ALA A 258 16.50 -63.30 10.73
N GLN A 259 15.99 -63.11 11.94
CA GLN A 259 16.23 -64.00 13.09
C GLN A 259 15.12 -65.04 13.32
N TYR A 260 14.03 -64.99 12.58
CA TYR A 260 12.85 -65.86 12.76
C TYR A 260 12.49 -66.72 11.54
N SER A 261 13.35 -66.83 10.52
CA SER A 261 13.09 -67.70 9.35
C SER A 261 13.77 -69.07 9.40
N ASP A 262 14.49 -69.40 10.47
CA ASP A 262 15.05 -70.75 10.69
C ASP A 262 14.58 -71.28 12.05
N LEU A 263 13.34 -71.76 12.12
CA LEU A 263 12.80 -72.76 13.06
C LEU A 263 11.35 -73.14 12.70
#